data_AF-A0A2D5YNC7-F1
#
_entry.id   AF-A0A2D5YNC7-F1
#
_cell.length_a   1.000
_cell.length_b   1.000
_cell.length_c   1.000
_cell.angle_alpha   90.00
_cell.angle_beta   90.00
_cell.angle_gamma   90.00
#
_symmetry.space_group_name_H-M   'P 1'
#
loop_
_entity.id
_entity.type
_entity.pdbx_description
1 polymer ?
#
loop_
_entity_poly.entity_id
_entity_poly.type
_entity_poly.pdbx_seq_one_letter_code
_entity_poly.pdbx_strand_id
1 'polypeptide(L)'
;MIEILKRRIEDRSSLCEYFRESDGKRLDFVFHLNGEPLTYRQIQHHYNRALKRAGLWPDFKATHILRKAMANIVRENMGLDAAQAVGGWKSRDVVEKIYTNSAPTELNKSAVSLVEEMMFKRLFTLNGVFSALKT
;
A
#
# COMPACT_ATOMS: atom_id res chain seq x y z
N MET A 1 -1.88 -21.27 -1.17
CA MET A 1 -1.21 -20.81 0.07
C MET A 1 -0.45 -21.94 0.77
N ILE A 2 -1.08 -23.10 0.99
CA ILE A 2 -0.45 -24.29 1.61
C ILE A 2 0.80 -24.77 0.86
N GLU A 3 0.77 -24.77 -0.47
CA GLU A 3 1.90 -25.26 -1.28
C GLU A 3 3.15 -24.39 -1.18
N ILE A 4 2.98 -23.07 -1.01
CA ILE A 4 4.10 -22.14 -0.77
C ILE A 4 4.71 -22.41 0.61
N LEU A 5 3.88 -22.70 1.62
CA LEU A 5 4.36 -23.03 2.96
C LEU A 5 5.08 -24.38 2.99
N LYS A 6 4.59 -25.39 2.26
CA LYS A 6 5.25 -26.70 2.13
C LYS A 6 6.64 -26.57 1.50
N ARG A 7 6.74 -25.91 0.35
CA ARG A 7 8.03 -25.65 -0.32
C ARG A 7 9.01 -24.93 0.60
N ARG A 8 8.55 -23.99 1.44
CA ARG A 8 9.41 -23.29 2.40
C ARG A 8 9.96 -24.20 3.50
N ILE A 9 9.17 -25.16 3.98
CA ILE A 9 9.63 -26.10 5.00
C ILE A 9 10.65 -27.06 4.40
N GLU A 10 10.44 -27.47 3.14
CA GLU A 10 11.30 -28.39 2.40
C GLU A 10 12.62 -27.74 1.94
N ASP A 11 12.60 -26.49 1.45
CA ASP A 11 13.78 -25.73 0.98
C ASP A 11 14.52 -24.97 2.09
N ARG A 12 14.24 -25.26 3.36
CA ARG A 12 14.91 -24.59 4.49
C ARG A 12 16.42 -24.87 4.43
N SER A 13 17.17 -23.87 3.98
CA SER A 13 18.63 -23.96 3.90
C SER A 13 19.24 -24.00 5.30
N SER A 14 20.03 -25.03 5.58
CA SER A 14 20.87 -25.11 6.78
C SER A 14 22.10 -24.19 6.74
N LEU A 15 22.35 -23.54 5.59
CA LEU A 15 23.59 -22.80 5.29
C LEU A 15 23.54 -21.31 5.64
N CYS A 16 22.46 -20.80 6.25
CA CYS A 16 22.38 -19.36 6.58
C CYS A 16 23.41 -18.98 7.65
N GLU A 17 24.48 -18.28 7.29
CA GLU A 17 25.55 -17.88 8.23
C GLU A 17 25.15 -16.74 9.18
N TYR A 18 23.98 -16.13 8.97
CA TYR A 18 23.52 -14.98 9.73
C TYR A 18 22.72 -15.39 10.97
N PHE A 19 22.96 -14.69 12.07
CA PHE A 19 22.27 -14.87 13.34
C PHE A 19 21.62 -13.57 13.78
N ARG A 20 20.46 -13.69 14.43
CA ARG A 20 19.75 -12.53 14.98
C ARG A 20 20.48 -12.04 16.23
N GLU A 21 20.76 -10.75 16.30
CA GLU A 21 21.46 -10.12 17.43
C GLU A 21 20.69 -10.26 18.76
N SER A 22 19.36 -10.28 18.73
CA SER A 22 18.52 -10.24 19.93
C SER A 22 18.46 -11.56 20.71
N ASP A 23 18.49 -12.69 20.02
CA ASP A 23 18.27 -14.02 20.62
C ASP A 23 19.31 -15.07 20.19
N GLY A 24 20.30 -14.68 19.37
CA GLY A 24 21.36 -15.56 18.87
C GLY A 24 20.86 -16.69 17.97
N LYS A 25 19.59 -16.67 17.53
CA LYS A 25 19.05 -17.72 16.66
C LYS A 25 19.45 -17.46 15.21
N ARG A 26 19.66 -18.53 14.45
CA ARG A 26 19.93 -18.45 13.01
C ARG A 26 18.77 -17.75 12.30
N LEU A 27 19.10 -16.84 11.38
CA LEU A 27 18.09 -16.15 10.58
C LEU A 27 17.44 -17.13 9.60
N ASP A 28 16.13 -16.99 9.44
CA ASP A 28 15.32 -17.74 8.48
C ASP A 28 14.70 -16.74 7.50
N PHE A 29 15.46 -16.40 6.46
CA PHE A 29 15.03 -15.41 5.46
C PHE A 29 13.88 -15.96 4.63
N VAL A 30 12.86 -15.14 4.36
CA VAL A 30 11.71 -15.58 3.53
C VAL A 30 12.07 -15.68 2.05
N PHE A 31 13.00 -14.82 1.59
CA PHE A 31 13.48 -14.79 0.22
C PHE A 31 14.99 -14.94 0.23
N HIS A 32 15.48 -16.11 -0.18
CA HIS A 32 16.90 -16.44 -0.20
C HIS A 32 17.28 -17.24 -1.44
N LEU A 33 18.58 -17.26 -1.74
CA LEU A 33 19.20 -18.27 -2.59
C LEU A 33 20.23 -18.99 -1.72
N ASN A 34 20.09 -20.30 -1.58
CA ASN A 34 20.98 -21.15 -0.75
C ASN A 34 21.13 -20.70 0.71
N GLY A 35 20.14 -20.01 1.30
CA GLY A 35 20.19 -19.52 2.68
C GLY A 35 20.75 -18.09 2.84
N GLU A 36 21.24 -17.49 1.75
CA GLU A 36 21.65 -16.09 1.71
C GLU A 36 20.51 -15.18 1.23
N PRO A 37 20.34 -14.00 1.84
CA PRO A 37 19.30 -13.06 1.43
C PRO A 37 19.55 -12.56 0.00
N LEU A 38 18.49 -12.36 -0.76
CA LEU A 38 18.59 -11.77 -2.10
C LEU A 38 19.17 -10.35 -2.05
N THR A 39 20.14 -10.09 -2.91
CA THR A 39 20.68 -8.74 -3.09
C THR A 39 19.70 -7.82 -3.84
N TYR A 40 19.80 -6.52 -3.59
CA TYR A 40 18.96 -5.53 -4.28
C TYR A 40 19.09 -5.61 -5.80
N ARG A 41 20.31 -5.84 -6.32
CA ARG A 41 20.57 -5.95 -7.76
C ARG A 41 19.88 -7.17 -8.38
N GLN A 42 19.87 -8.32 -7.70
CA GLN A 42 19.13 -9.50 -8.15
C GLN A 42 17.64 -9.20 -8.22
N ILE A 43 17.08 -8.60 -7.17
CA ILE A 43 15.66 -8.21 -7.13
C ILE A 43 15.33 -7.27 -8.29
N GLN A 44 16.13 -6.21 -8.47
CA GLN A 44 15.93 -5.23 -9.54
C GLN A 44 16.02 -5.87 -10.94
N HIS A 45 16.95 -6.79 -11.15
CA HIS A 45 17.08 -7.54 -12.41
C HIS A 45 15.80 -8.33 -12.72
N HIS A 46 15.29 -9.09 -11.74
CA HIS A 46 14.06 -9.87 -11.91
C HIS A 46 12.84 -8.99 -12.16
N TYR A 47 12.71 -7.86 -11.45
CA TYR A 47 11.67 -6.87 -11.68
C TYR A 47 11.72 -6.32 -13.11
N ASN A 48 12.88 -5.84 -13.55
CA ASN A 48 13.02 -5.28 -14.89
C ASN A 48 12.74 -6.33 -15.98
N ARG A 49 13.13 -7.58 -15.76
CA ARG A 49 12.81 -8.68 -16.67
C ARG A 49 11.29 -8.93 -16.73
N ALA A 50 10.59 -8.90 -15.60
CA ALA A 50 9.14 -9.03 -15.55
C ALA A 50 8.45 -7.85 -16.27
N LEU A 51 8.89 -6.62 -16.01
CA LEU A 51 8.35 -5.41 -16.65
C LEU A 51 8.53 -5.45 -18.18
N LYS A 52 9.68 -5.92 -18.69
CA LYS A 52 9.89 -6.14 -20.12
C LYS A 52 8.91 -7.13 -20.72
N ARG A 53 8.67 -8.26 -20.03
CA ARG A 53 7.70 -9.28 -20.49
C ARG A 53 6.27 -8.75 -20.48
N ALA A 54 5.96 -7.82 -19.58
CA ALA A 54 4.66 -7.17 -19.48
C ALA A 54 4.49 -5.97 -20.44
N GLY A 55 5.52 -5.61 -21.23
CA GLY A 55 5.46 -4.42 -22.10
C GLY A 55 5.47 -3.08 -21.33
N LEU A 56 5.83 -3.09 -20.05
CA LEU A 56 5.84 -1.92 -19.16
C LEU A 56 7.22 -1.23 -19.07
N TRP A 57 8.22 -1.81 -19.70
CA TRP A 57 9.55 -1.23 -19.81
C TRP A 57 9.65 -0.40 -21.09
N PRO A 58 10.27 0.80 -21.09
CA PRO A 58 11.09 1.40 -20.03
C PRO A 58 10.36 2.38 -19.12
N ASP A 59 9.06 2.61 -19.34
CA ASP A 59 8.27 3.63 -18.64
C ASP A 59 8.24 3.37 -17.13
N PHE A 60 8.22 2.09 -16.75
CA PHE A 60 8.36 1.67 -15.36
C PHE A 60 9.66 0.90 -15.13
N LYS A 61 10.29 1.15 -13.98
CA LYS A 61 11.56 0.55 -13.59
C LYS A 61 11.57 0.19 -12.10
N ALA A 62 12.30 -0.88 -11.78
CA ALA A 62 12.63 -1.30 -10.43
C ALA A 62 11.41 -1.59 -9.53
N THR A 63 11.67 -1.69 -8.23
CA THR A 63 10.70 -2.10 -7.19
C THR A 63 9.71 -1.01 -6.80
N HIS A 64 10.03 0.26 -7.09
CA HIS A 64 9.25 1.40 -6.61
C HIS A 64 7.88 1.55 -7.29
N ILE A 65 7.69 1.01 -8.50
CA ILE A 65 6.39 1.07 -9.20
C ILE A 65 5.26 0.45 -8.34
N LEU A 66 5.48 -0.75 -7.82
CA LEU A 66 4.46 -1.44 -7.03
C LEU A 66 4.20 -0.73 -5.71
N ARG A 67 5.25 -0.14 -5.12
CA ARG A 67 5.12 0.65 -3.90
C ARG A 67 4.26 1.90 -4.13
N LYS A 68 4.43 2.58 -5.27
CA LYS A 68 3.59 3.73 -5.66
C LYS A 68 2.16 3.30 -6.00
N ALA A 69 2.00 2.21 -6.73
CA ALA A 69 0.68 1.67 -7.07
C ALA A 69 -0.13 1.34 -5.81
N MET A 70 0.49 0.64 -4.85
CA MET A 70 -0.13 0.33 -3.56
C MET A 70 -0.48 1.60 -2.78
N ALA A 71 0.41 2.59 -2.73
CA ALA A 71 0.13 3.86 -2.06
C ALA A 71 -1.08 4.59 -2.68
N ASN A 72 -1.18 4.63 -4.00
CA ASN A 72 -2.28 5.28 -4.72
C ASN A 72 -3.61 4.57 -4.46
N ILE A 73 -3.65 3.24 -4.60
CA ILE A 73 -4.86 2.44 -4.35
C ILE A 73 -5.36 2.67 -2.92
N VAL A 74 -4.46 2.62 -1.94
CA VAL A 74 -4.86 2.82 -0.53
C VAL A 74 -5.30 4.26 -0.28
N ARG A 75 -4.62 5.27 -0.87
CA ARG A 75 -5.04 6.67 -0.75
C ARG A 75 -6.43 6.91 -1.33
N GLU A 76 -6.73 6.31 -2.48
CA GLU A 76 -8.02 6.44 -3.15
C GLU A 76 -9.17 5.83 -2.34
N ASN A 77 -8.93 4.71 -1.65
CA ASN A 77 -9.98 3.98 -0.94
C ASN A 77 -10.09 4.32 0.55
N MET A 78 -8.98 4.69 1.20
CA MET A 78 -8.88 4.80 2.66
C MET A 78 -8.23 6.12 3.11
N GLY A 79 -7.82 6.98 2.19
CA GLY A 79 -7.22 8.27 2.49
C GLY A 79 -5.72 8.24 2.80
N LEU A 80 -5.18 9.42 3.04
CA LEU A 80 -3.72 9.64 3.14
C LEU A 80 -3.10 8.98 4.38
N ASP A 81 -3.81 8.92 5.49
CA ASP A 81 -3.30 8.32 6.74
C ASP A 81 -3.17 6.80 6.63
N ALA A 82 -4.14 6.14 6.00
CA ALA A 82 -4.05 4.72 5.70
C ALA A 82 -2.89 4.41 4.74
N ALA A 83 -2.71 5.26 3.72
CA ALA A 83 -1.58 5.15 2.81
C ALA A 83 -0.25 5.33 3.57
N GLN A 84 -0.15 6.29 4.49
CA GLN A 84 1.03 6.46 5.34
C GLN A 84 1.34 5.20 6.16
N ALA A 85 0.32 4.65 6.82
CA ALA A 85 0.46 3.49 7.69
C ALA A 85 0.92 2.25 6.93
N VAL A 86 0.29 1.93 5.79
CA VAL A 86 0.59 0.70 5.04
C VAL A 86 2.00 0.70 4.44
N GLY A 87 2.52 1.88 4.07
CA GLY A 87 3.88 2.00 3.56
C GLY A 87 4.91 2.32 4.63
N GLY A 88 4.54 2.42 5.92
CA GLY A 88 5.47 2.68 7.01
C GLY A 88 6.25 4.00 6.85
N TRP A 89 5.62 5.02 6.27
CA TRP A 89 6.28 6.32 6.07
C TRP A 89 6.20 7.18 7.35
N LYS A 90 7.31 7.80 7.73
CA LYS A 90 7.37 8.67 8.92
C LYS A 90 6.56 9.96 8.77
N SER A 91 6.36 10.44 7.55
CA SER A 91 5.69 11.71 7.28
C SER A 91 4.67 11.57 6.15
N ARG A 92 3.53 12.24 6.31
CA ARG A 92 2.45 12.36 5.31
C ARG A 92 2.94 13.03 4.03
N ASP A 93 3.83 14.01 4.14
CA ASP A 93 4.38 14.75 3.00
C ASP A 93 5.08 13.85 1.99
N VAL A 94 5.80 12.83 2.47
CA VAL A 94 6.48 11.87 1.61
C VAL A 94 5.46 11.07 0.80
N VAL A 95 4.37 10.67 1.43
CA VAL A 95 3.29 9.92 0.76
C VAL A 95 2.63 10.79 -0.30
N GLU A 96 2.27 12.00 0.07
CA GLU A 96 1.54 12.93 -0.80
C GLU A 96 2.37 13.42 -1.98
N LYS A 97 3.65 13.76 -1.77
CA LYS A 97 4.49 14.40 -2.80
C LYS A 97 5.27 13.40 -3.65
N ILE A 98 5.61 12.22 -3.11
CA ILE A 98 6.56 11.30 -3.75
C ILE A 98 5.89 9.99 -4.20
N TYR A 99 5.00 9.44 -3.37
CA TYR A 99 4.48 8.09 -3.57
C TYR A 99 3.07 8.03 -4.16
N THR A 100 2.30 9.10 -4.02
CA THR A 100 0.96 9.18 -4.58
C THR A 100 0.85 10.33 -5.57
N ASN A 101 -0.11 10.22 -6.47
CA ASN A 101 -0.47 11.32 -7.35
C ASN A 101 -1.17 12.42 -6.54
N SER A 102 -1.27 13.62 -7.12
CA SER A 102 -2.04 14.74 -6.57
C SER A 102 -3.43 14.29 -6.10
N ALA A 103 -3.97 14.94 -5.06
CA ALA A 103 -5.25 14.58 -4.45
C ALA A 103 -6.31 14.23 -5.53
N PRO A 104 -6.95 13.06 -5.45
CA PRO A 104 -7.87 12.61 -6.49
C PRO A 104 -8.99 13.65 -6.69
N THR A 105 -9.09 14.24 -7.88
CA THR A 105 -10.08 15.26 -8.19
C THR A 105 -11.51 14.75 -7.97
N GLU A 106 -11.74 13.45 -8.19
CA GLU A 106 -13.02 12.80 -7.97
C GLU A 106 -13.38 12.65 -6.48
N LEU A 107 -12.40 12.49 -5.59
CA LEU A 107 -12.66 12.53 -4.14
C LEU A 107 -13.13 13.91 -3.71
N ASN A 108 -12.57 14.98 -4.29
CA ASN A 108 -13.00 16.35 -3.99
C ASN A 108 -14.46 16.57 -4.44
N LYS A 109 -14.81 16.21 -5.68
CA LYS A 109 -16.20 16.29 -6.17
C LYS A 109 -17.17 15.48 -5.31
N SER A 110 -16.78 14.26 -4.94
CA SER A 110 -17.60 13.38 -4.10
C SER A 110 -17.79 13.94 -2.69
N ALA A 111 -16.74 14.50 -2.10
CA ALA A 111 -16.80 15.12 -0.77
C ALA A 111 -17.71 16.35 -0.75
N VAL A 112 -17.62 17.21 -1.76
CA VAL A 112 -18.51 18.38 -1.90
C VAL A 112 -19.97 17.92 -2.04
N SER A 113 -20.23 16.96 -2.93
CA SER A 113 -21.57 16.43 -3.16
C SER A 113 -22.17 15.80 -1.89
N LEU A 114 -21.37 15.07 -1.13
CA LEU A 114 -21.79 14.48 0.15
C LEU A 114 -22.15 15.56 1.18
N VAL A 115 -21.34 16.62 1.28
CA VAL A 115 -21.63 17.74 2.19
C VAL A 115 -22.93 18.44 1.79
N GLU A 116 -23.15 18.67 0.50
CA GLU A 116 -24.40 19.23 0.00
C GLU A 116 -25.60 18.36 0.39
N GLU A 117 -25.53 17.04 0.17
CA GLU A 117 -26.58 16.10 0.56
C GLU A 117 -26.85 16.15 2.09
N MET A 118 -25.79 16.15 2.89
CA MET A 118 -25.90 16.24 4.35
C MET A 118 -26.54 17.56 4.80
N MET A 119 -26.21 18.67 4.15
CA MET A 119 -26.80 19.99 4.44
C MET A 119 -28.27 20.05 4.06
N PHE A 120 -28.64 19.57 2.86
CA PHE A 120 -30.04 19.48 2.44
C PHE A 120 -30.86 18.61 3.39
N LYS A 121 -30.35 17.42 3.72
CA LYS A 121 -31.03 16.51 4.66
C LYS A 121 -31.28 17.19 6.00
N ARG A 122 -30.30 17.91 6.55
CA ARG A 122 -30.41 18.60 7.84
C ARG A 122 -31.41 19.76 7.81
N LEU A 123 -31.48 20.51 6.71
CA LEU A 123 -32.48 21.58 6.51
C LEU A 123 -33.91 21.03 6.46
N PHE A 124 -34.12 19.90 5.78
CA PHE A 124 -35.43 19.23 5.76
C PHE A 124 -35.85 18.72 7.14
N THR A 125 -34.93 18.13 7.93
CA THR A 125 -35.24 17.69 9.29
C THR A 125 -35.61 18.86 10.20
N LEU A 126 -34.89 19.98 10.11
CA LEU A 126 -35.19 21.17 10.90
C LEU A 126 -36.55 21.76 10.53
N ASN A 127 -36.86 21.90 9.24
CA ASN A 127 -38.14 22.42 8.78
C ASN A 127 -39.33 21.53 9.14
N GLY A 128 -39.16 20.19 9.16
CA GLY A 128 -40.17 19.25 9.63
C GLY A 128 -40.44 19.32 11.14
N VAL A 129 -39.42 19.62 11.95
CA VAL A 129 -39.58 19.83 13.41
C VAL A 129 -40.28 21.16 13.69
N PHE A 130 -39.98 22.21 12.93
CA PHE A 130 -40.65 23.51 13.08
C PHE A 130 -42.12 23.52 12.66
N SER A 131 -42.55 22.64 11.74
CA SER A 131 -43.98 22.50 11.40
C SER A 131 -44.76 21.70 12.46
N ALA A 132 -44.15 20.68 13.07
CA ALA A 132 -44.76 19.88 14.13
C ALA A 132 -44.93 20.62 15.47
N LEU A 133 -44.15 21.69 15.70
CA LEU A 133 -44.27 22.56 16.88
C LEU A 133 -45.31 23.68 16.73
N LYS A 134 -45.96 23.81 15.56
CA LYS A 134 -46.99 24.84 15.29
C LYS A 134 -48.43 24.33 15.36
N THR A 135 -48.64 23.07 15.74
CA THR A 135 -49.94 22.46 16.07
C THR A 135 -50.07 22.27 17.56
#